data_AF-A0A9E3ERN6-F1
#
_entry.id   AF-A0A9E3ERN6-F1
#
_cell.length_a   1.000
_cell.length_b   1.000
_cell.length_c   1.000
_cell.angle_alpha   90.00
_cell.angle_beta   90.00
_cell.angle_gamma   90.00
#
_symmetry.space_group_name_H-M   'P 1'
#
loop_
_entity.id
_entity.type
_entity.pdbx_description
1 polymer ?
#
loop_
_entity_poly.entity_id
_entity_poly.type
_entity_poly.pdbx_seq_one_letter_code
_entity_poly.pdbx_strand_id
1 'polypeptide(L)'
;MATGREALRLHVISYTCSQNCMGYRGNAGGCCTLDDRDYIPGPVRDADTFLADLGRELGRDVSHAEVFIDFEEGHALFPDRPSWQEPANYPALRVLPEVDWIPCRFYDKATGACTVYDIRPAICRNFVCAHLRDVISLLNLEGE
;
A
#
# COMPACT_ATOMS: atom_id res chain seq x y z
N MET A 1 7.97 -20.16 13.97
CA MET A 1 6.60 -20.55 13.57
C MET A 1 5.67 -19.52 14.17
N ALA A 2 4.78 -18.94 13.37
CA ALA A 2 3.84 -17.96 13.89
C ALA A 2 2.93 -18.61 14.95
N THR A 3 2.72 -17.93 16.07
CA THR A 3 1.72 -18.35 17.06
C THR A 3 0.32 -18.30 16.43
N GLY A 4 -0.64 -19.03 16.98
CA GLY A 4 -2.04 -18.96 16.50
C GLY A 4 -2.61 -17.53 16.55
N ARG A 5 -2.12 -16.70 17.48
CA ARG A 5 -2.48 -15.29 17.60
C ARG A 5 -1.91 -14.44 16.45
N GLU A 6 -0.64 -14.65 16.09
CA GLU A 6 -0.01 -13.97 14.96
C GLU A 6 -0.70 -14.34 13.63
N ALA A 7 -1.01 -15.62 13.43
CA ALA A 7 -1.76 -16.07 12.26
C ALA A 7 -3.15 -15.43 12.17
N LEU A 8 -3.87 -15.35 13.30
CA LEU A 8 -5.17 -14.69 13.37
C LEU A 8 -5.07 -13.18 13.07
N ARG A 9 -4.07 -12.49 13.63
CA ARG A 9 -3.80 -11.07 13.34
C ARG A 9 -3.62 -10.84 11.85
N LEU A 10 -2.77 -11.64 11.19
CA LEU A 10 -2.52 -11.54 9.75
C LEU A 10 -3.78 -11.78 8.94
N HIS A 11 -4.60 -12.78 9.29
CA HIS A 11 -5.86 -13.03 8.62
C HIS A 11 -6.87 -11.89 8.78
N VAL A 12 -7.01 -11.32 9.99
CA VAL A 12 -7.91 -10.19 10.24
C VAL A 12 -7.49 -8.97 9.41
N ILE A 13 -6.20 -8.66 9.37
CA ILE A 13 -5.67 -7.55 8.55
C ILE A 13 -5.93 -7.84 7.06
N SER A 14 -5.57 -9.03 6.59
CA SER A 14 -5.72 -9.41 5.18
C SER A 14 -7.18 -9.34 4.71
N TYR A 15 -8.10 -9.88 5.52
CA TYR A 15 -9.53 -9.88 5.22
C TYR A 15 -10.10 -8.46 5.23
N THR A 16 -9.79 -7.68 6.25
CA THR A 16 -10.27 -6.29 6.34
C THR A 16 -9.75 -5.45 5.19
N CYS A 17 -8.48 -5.57 4.83
CA CYS A 17 -7.90 -4.81 3.72
C CYS A 17 -8.51 -5.17 2.35
N SER A 18 -8.82 -6.45 2.12
CA SER A 18 -9.37 -6.92 0.84
C SER A 18 -10.88 -6.76 0.71
N GLN A 19 -11.63 -6.69 1.81
CA GLN A 19 -13.10 -6.66 1.77
C GLN A 19 -13.72 -5.39 2.35
N ASN A 20 -13.11 -4.82 3.40
CA ASN A 20 -13.72 -3.78 4.23
C ASN A 20 -12.70 -2.70 4.61
N CYS A 21 -11.94 -2.16 3.65
CA CYS A 21 -10.84 -1.25 3.97
C CYS A 21 -11.37 -0.03 4.73
N MET A 22 -10.66 0.36 5.80
CA MET A 22 -11.05 1.43 6.72
C MET A 22 -12.42 1.23 7.40
N GLY A 23 -12.96 0.01 7.39
CA GLY A 23 -14.25 -0.33 8.03
C GLY A 23 -15.47 -0.14 7.14
N TYR A 24 -15.29 0.28 5.88
CA TYR A 24 -16.39 0.45 4.93
C TYR A 24 -16.63 -0.85 4.17
N ARG A 25 -17.84 -1.40 4.29
CA ARG A 25 -18.21 -2.65 3.62
C ARG A 25 -18.08 -2.52 2.10
N GLY A 26 -17.35 -3.44 1.47
CA GLY A 26 -17.13 -3.45 0.02
C GLY A 26 -16.07 -2.45 -0.46
N ASN A 27 -15.40 -1.73 0.45
CA ASN A 27 -14.33 -0.81 0.12
C ASN A 27 -12.99 -1.55 -0.06
N ALA A 28 -12.95 -2.53 -0.96
CA ALA A 28 -11.74 -3.30 -1.24
C ALA A 28 -10.61 -2.38 -1.72
N GLY A 29 -9.42 -2.50 -1.11
CA GLY A 29 -8.26 -1.73 -1.54
C GLY A 29 -8.35 -0.21 -1.32
N GLY A 30 -9.23 0.26 -0.44
CA GLY A 30 -9.42 1.70 -0.16
C GLY A 30 -8.15 2.46 0.28
N CYS A 31 -7.09 1.79 0.76
CA CYS A 31 -5.79 2.41 1.03
C CYS A 31 -4.90 2.56 -0.22
N CYS A 32 -5.20 1.82 -1.28
CA CYS A 32 -4.51 1.83 -2.56
C CYS A 32 -5.10 2.82 -3.54
N THR A 33 -6.27 3.41 -3.26
CA THR A 33 -6.90 4.44 -4.10
C THR A 33 -6.35 5.81 -3.75
N LEU A 34 -6.32 6.76 -4.67
CA LEU A 34 -6.03 8.16 -4.30
C LEU A 34 -7.31 8.98 -4.25
N ASP A 35 -8.19 8.83 -5.26
CA ASP A 35 -9.41 9.62 -5.41
C ASP A 35 -9.13 11.12 -5.19
N ASP A 36 -9.92 11.80 -4.35
CA ASP A 36 -9.75 13.21 -3.96
C ASP A 36 -8.78 13.45 -2.79
N ARG A 37 -8.13 12.40 -2.26
CA ARG A 37 -7.33 12.49 -1.04
C ARG A 37 -5.96 13.10 -1.28
N ASP A 38 -5.53 13.95 -0.35
CA ASP A 38 -4.14 14.38 -0.23
C ASP A 38 -3.31 13.29 0.46
N TYR A 39 -3.05 12.20 -0.27
CA TYR A 39 -2.29 11.05 0.18
C TYR A 39 -1.25 10.66 -0.86
N ILE A 40 -0.05 10.32 -0.41
CA ILE A 40 1.05 9.80 -1.22
C ILE A 40 1.51 8.46 -0.62
N PRO A 41 1.62 7.38 -1.41
CA PRO A 41 2.06 6.08 -0.92
C PRO A 41 3.59 6.02 -0.80
N GLY A 42 4.15 6.90 0.04
CA GLY A 42 5.57 7.07 0.29
C GLY A 42 5.84 7.75 1.65
N PRO A 43 7.11 7.93 2.05
CA PRO A 43 8.32 7.48 1.36
C PRO A 43 8.57 5.97 1.56
N VAL A 44 8.87 5.26 0.48
CA VAL A 44 9.24 3.84 0.53
C VAL A 44 10.70 3.72 0.96
N ARG A 45 10.93 3.59 2.26
CA ARG A 45 12.30 3.53 2.83
C ARG A 45 13.05 2.25 2.53
N ASP A 46 12.35 1.19 2.14
CA ASP A 46 12.86 -0.12 1.79
C ASP A 46 12.77 -0.40 0.27
N ALA A 47 12.91 0.66 -0.55
CA ALA A 47 12.74 0.62 -2.00
C ALA A 47 13.63 -0.43 -2.70
N ASP A 48 14.93 -0.46 -2.37
CA ASP A 48 15.88 -1.39 -2.98
C ASP A 48 15.54 -2.85 -2.67
N THR A 49 15.18 -3.14 -1.41
CA THR A 49 14.73 -4.47 -0.99
C THR A 49 13.47 -4.87 -1.74
N PHE A 50 12.49 -3.97 -1.83
CA PHE A 50 11.24 -4.23 -2.54
C PHE A 50 11.46 -4.51 -4.03
N LEU A 51 12.34 -3.75 -4.70
CA LEU A 51 12.71 -4.00 -6.10
C LEU A 51 13.36 -5.35 -6.30
N ALA A 52 14.29 -5.74 -5.42
CA ALA A 52 14.99 -7.01 -5.50
C ALA A 52 14.03 -8.20 -5.33
N ASP A 53 13.10 -8.11 -4.37
CA ASP A 53 12.10 -9.15 -4.14
C ASP A 53 11.09 -9.21 -5.28
N LEU A 54 10.62 -8.07 -5.79
CA LEU A 54 9.72 -8.01 -6.95
C LEU A 54 10.37 -8.59 -8.21
N GLY A 55 11.64 -8.27 -8.47
CA GLY A 55 12.38 -8.84 -9.60
C GLY A 55 12.51 -10.37 -9.50
N ARG A 56 12.69 -10.89 -8.29
CA ARG A 56 12.71 -12.34 -8.02
C ARG A 56 11.35 -12.98 -8.27
N GLU A 57 10.25 -12.36 -7.81
CA GLU A 57 8.89 -12.87 -8.05
C GLU A 57 8.52 -12.88 -9.53
N LEU A 58 8.94 -11.86 -10.29
CA LEU A 58 8.65 -11.74 -11.71
C LEU A 58 9.64 -12.49 -12.62
N GLY A 59 10.76 -12.97 -12.07
CA GLY A 59 11.82 -13.63 -12.84
C GLY A 59 12.53 -12.71 -13.84
N ARG A 60 12.56 -11.39 -13.57
CA ARG A 60 13.22 -10.38 -14.42
C ARG A 60 13.69 -9.18 -13.62
N ASP A 61 14.59 -8.40 -14.19
CA ASP A 61 14.93 -7.10 -13.64
C ASP A 61 13.74 -6.13 -13.75
N VAL A 62 13.55 -5.34 -12.70
CA VAL A 62 12.49 -4.34 -12.58
C VAL A 62 13.15 -2.99 -12.33
N SER A 63 12.83 -2.00 -13.16
CA SER A 63 13.41 -0.67 -13.03
C SER A 63 12.74 0.13 -11.91
N HIS A 64 13.49 1.05 -11.28
CA HIS A 64 12.96 1.98 -10.29
C HIS A 64 11.74 2.74 -10.83
N ALA A 65 11.86 3.28 -12.06
CA ALA A 65 10.79 4.02 -12.73
C ALA A 65 9.56 3.16 -13.04
N GLU A 66 9.64 1.83 -13.05
CA GLU A 66 8.44 0.98 -13.21
C GLU A 66 7.60 0.93 -11.92
N VAL A 67 8.24 1.09 -10.77
CA VAL A 67 7.68 0.79 -9.45
C VAL A 67 7.42 2.02 -8.62
N PHE A 68 8.22 3.05 -8.81
CA PHE A 68 8.21 4.25 -8.00
C PHE A 68 8.08 5.51 -8.83
N ILE A 69 7.58 6.55 -8.19
CA ILE A 69 7.54 7.93 -8.65
C ILE A 69 8.55 8.70 -7.80
N ASP A 70 9.34 9.56 -8.46
CA ASP A 70 10.26 10.50 -7.84
C ASP A 70 9.63 11.89 -7.73
N PHE A 71 10.23 12.78 -6.92
CA PHE A 71 9.67 14.10 -6.61
C PHE A 71 9.28 14.91 -7.85
N GLU A 72 10.19 15.02 -8.84
CA GLU A 72 9.96 15.80 -10.06
C GLU A 72 8.74 15.30 -10.85
N GLU A 73 8.53 13.99 -10.90
CA GLU A 73 7.37 13.40 -11.57
C GLU A 73 6.10 13.59 -10.73
N GLY A 74 6.16 13.29 -9.43
CA GLY A 74 5.00 13.32 -8.56
C GLY A 74 4.43 14.72 -8.34
N HIS A 75 5.30 15.72 -8.16
CA HIS A 75 4.86 17.10 -7.97
C HIS A 75 4.13 17.63 -9.22
N ALA A 76 4.55 17.18 -10.42
CA ALA A 76 3.94 17.53 -11.69
C ALA A 76 2.63 16.76 -11.95
N LEU A 77 2.52 15.51 -11.49
CA LEU A 77 1.30 14.71 -11.60
C LEU A 77 0.15 15.26 -10.76
N PHE A 78 0.45 15.77 -9.56
CA PHE A 78 -0.57 16.26 -8.62
C PHE A 78 -0.20 17.64 -8.03
N PRO A 79 -0.21 18.71 -8.85
CA PRO A 79 0.21 20.04 -8.42
C PRO A 79 -0.63 20.62 -7.28
N ASP A 80 -1.91 20.24 -7.21
CA ASP A 80 -2.86 20.76 -6.23
C ASP A 80 -2.89 19.94 -4.92
N ARG A 81 -2.04 18.91 -4.77
CA ARG A 81 -2.01 18.03 -3.59
C ARG A 81 -0.79 18.33 -2.71
N PRO A 82 -0.96 18.97 -1.54
CA PRO A 82 0.16 19.39 -0.69
C PRO A 82 1.14 18.27 -0.34
N SER A 83 0.65 17.05 -0.05
CA SER A 83 1.51 15.92 0.29
C SER A 83 2.42 15.48 -0.86
N TRP A 84 2.03 15.77 -2.11
CA TRP A 84 2.84 15.49 -3.31
C TRP A 84 3.89 16.57 -3.58
N GLN A 85 3.79 17.72 -2.92
CA GLN A 85 4.75 18.82 -3.03
C GLN A 85 5.88 18.74 -1.99
N GLU A 86 5.91 17.68 -1.16
CA GLU A 86 6.94 17.45 -0.14
C GLU A 86 7.96 16.41 -0.61
N PRO A 87 9.22 16.81 -0.91
CA PRO A 87 10.28 15.88 -1.34
C PRO A 87 10.54 14.72 -0.37
N ALA A 88 10.33 14.92 0.93
CA ALA A 88 10.54 13.89 1.95
C ALA A 88 9.57 12.70 1.83
N ASN A 89 8.51 12.81 1.03
CA ASN A 89 7.54 11.74 0.81
C ASN A 89 7.93 10.78 -0.34
N TYR A 90 9.10 10.98 -0.95
CA TYR A 90 9.58 10.19 -2.09
C TYR A 90 10.75 9.26 -1.70
N PRO A 91 11.00 8.16 -2.44
CA PRO A 91 10.20 7.67 -3.56
C PRO A 91 8.83 7.15 -3.10
N ALA A 92 7.80 7.38 -3.90
CA ALA A 92 6.44 6.89 -3.64
C ALA A 92 6.11 5.71 -4.55
N LEU A 93 5.24 4.81 -4.13
CA LEU A 93 4.74 3.75 -5.02
C LEU A 93 4.03 4.36 -6.23
N ARG A 94 4.29 3.79 -7.41
CA ARG A 94 3.71 4.25 -8.64
C ARG A 94 2.20 4.07 -8.65
N VAL A 95 1.51 5.09 -9.14
CA VAL A 95 0.06 5.12 -9.33
C VAL A 95 -0.26 5.11 -10.82
N LEU A 96 -1.51 4.77 -11.17
CA LEU A 96 -2.02 4.77 -12.54
C LEU A 96 -2.92 6.00 -12.74
N PRO A 97 -2.40 7.13 -13.27
CA PRO A 97 -3.17 8.37 -13.38
C PRO A 97 -4.29 8.31 -14.43
N GLU A 98 -4.29 7.33 -15.33
CA GLU A 98 -5.24 7.22 -16.45
C GLU A 98 -6.60 6.63 -16.05
N VAL A 99 -6.84 6.36 -14.76
CA VAL A 99 -8.11 5.82 -14.27
C VAL A 99 -8.70 6.70 -13.17
N ASP A 100 -10.03 6.84 -13.17
CA ASP A 100 -10.76 7.83 -12.35
C ASP A 100 -10.50 7.77 -10.85
N TRP A 101 -10.12 6.61 -10.32
CA TRP A 101 -9.88 6.37 -8.89
C TRP A 101 -8.39 6.21 -8.55
N ILE A 102 -7.52 6.56 -9.49
CA ILE A 102 -6.04 6.60 -9.45
C ILE A 102 -5.47 5.62 -8.41
N PRO A 103 -5.33 4.32 -8.75
CA PRO A 103 -4.85 3.32 -7.84
C PRO A 103 -3.33 3.22 -7.83
N CYS A 104 -2.81 2.66 -6.74
CA CYS A 104 -1.51 2.01 -6.71
C CYS A 104 -1.41 0.97 -7.83
N ARG A 105 -0.29 0.98 -8.56
CA ARG A 105 0.01 0.05 -9.66
C ARG A 105 -0.11 -1.42 -9.28
N PHE A 106 0.09 -1.76 -8.01
CA PHE A 106 0.08 -3.14 -7.52
C PHE A 106 -1.29 -3.64 -7.08
N TYR A 107 -2.33 -2.81 -7.13
CA TYR A 107 -3.67 -3.24 -6.76
C TYR A 107 -4.47 -3.60 -8.02
N ASP A 108 -4.94 -4.84 -8.08
CA ASP A 108 -5.77 -5.34 -9.17
C ASP A 108 -7.25 -5.28 -8.77
N LYS A 109 -8.02 -4.47 -9.49
CA LYS A 109 -9.46 -4.29 -9.26
C LYS A 109 -10.26 -5.54 -9.63
N ALA A 110 -9.82 -6.33 -10.60
CA ALA A 110 -10.55 -7.51 -11.05
C ALA A 110 -10.54 -8.61 -9.98
N THR A 111 -9.40 -8.80 -9.31
CA THR A 111 -9.26 -9.74 -8.20
C THR A 111 -9.56 -9.12 -6.83
N GLY A 112 -9.58 -7.79 -6.73
CA GLY A 112 -9.78 -7.07 -5.47
C GLY A 112 -8.59 -7.23 -4.51
N ALA A 113 -7.39 -7.44 -5.04
CA ALA A 113 -6.23 -7.86 -4.27
C ALA A 113 -4.96 -7.08 -4.62
N CYS A 114 -4.06 -6.99 -3.64
CA CYS A 114 -2.69 -6.54 -3.88
C CYS A 114 -1.89 -7.67 -4.50
N THR A 115 -1.31 -7.44 -5.67
CA THR A 115 -0.52 -8.42 -6.43
C THR A 115 0.83 -8.75 -5.80
N VAL A 116 1.29 -7.91 -4.86
CA VAL A 116 2.60 -8.03 -4.17
C VAL A 116 2.43 -8.19 -2.66
N TYR A 117 1.29 -8.74 -2.20
CA TYR A 117 0.87 -8.72 -0.80
C TYR A 117 1.94 -9.20 0.19
N ASP A 118 2.68 -10.25 -0.16
CA ASP A 118 3.68 -10.88 0.71
C ASP A 118 5.00 -10.10 0.78
N ILE A 119 5.36 -9.39 -0.29
CA ILE A 119 6.59 -8.61 -0.38
C ILE A 119 6.38 -7.10 -0.23
N ARG A 120 5.15 -6.64 0.05
CA ARG A 120 4.82 -5.21 0.20
C ARG A 120 5.88 -4.44 1.00
N PRO A 121 6.19 -3.19 0.61
CA PRO A 121 7.11 -2.35 1.35
C PRO A 121 6.60 -2.08 2.77
N ALA A 122 7.53 -1.71 3.66
CA ALA A 122 7.29 -1.49 5.07
C ALA A 122 6.16 -0.49 5.33
N ILE A 123 6.05 0.56 4.49
CA ILE A 123 4.97 1.55 4.60
C ILE A 123 3.59 0.92 4.46
N CYS A 124 3.42 -0.11 3.64
CA CYS A 124 2.14 -0.79 3.44
C CYS A 124 1.98 -1.93 4.43
N ARG A 125 3.05 -2.68 4.69
CA ARG A 125 3.06 -3.85 5.59
C ARG A 125 2.78 -3.46 7.05
N ASN A 126 3.30 -2.32 7.48
CA ASN A 126 3.20 -1.84 8.86
C ASN A 126 2.05 -0.84 9.06
N PHE A 127 1.36 -0.46 7.98
CA PHE A 127 0.23 0.47 8.10
C PHE A 127 -0.97 -0.23 8.73
N VAL A 128 -1.44 0.34 9.84
CA VAL A 128 -2.66 -0.08 10.53
C VAL A 128 -3.55 1.16 10.67
N CYS A 129 -4.64 1.22 9.90
CA CYS A 129 -5.59 2.33 9.99
C CYS A 129 -6.34 2.31 11.33
N ALA A 130 -7.03 3.40 11.67
CA ALA A 130 -7.80 3.51 12.91
C ALA A 130 -8.75 2.32 13.12
N HIS A 131 -9.54 1.97 12.11
CA HIS A 131 -10.44 0.82 12.17
C HIS A 131 -9.71 -0.50 12.49
N LEU A 132 -8.58 -0.77 11.82
CA LEU A 132 -7.79 -1.97 12.11
C LEU A 132 -7.20 -1.95 13.51
N ARG A 133 -6.74 -0.79 14.01
CA ARG A 133 -6.25 -0.65 15.38
C ARG A 133 -7.34 -1.02 16.38
N ASP A 134 -8.54 -0.52 16.19
CA ASP A 134 -9.69 -0.80 17.07
C ASP A 134 -10.04 -2.30 17.06
N VAL A 135 -10.13 -2.91 15.87
CA VAL A 135 -10.43 -4.35 15.73
C VAL A 135 -9.34 -5.21 16.37
N ILE A 136 -8.07 -4.89 16.13
CA ILE A 136 -6.92 -5.61 16.71
C ILE A 136 -6.94 -5.54 18.23
N SER A 137 -7.20 -4.35 18.79
CA SER A 137 -7.26 -4.14 20.24
C SER A 137 -8.45 -4.88 20.86
N LEU A 138 -9.63 -4.79 20.25
CA LEU A 138 -10.84 -5.52 20.68
C LEU A 138 -10.59 -7.03 20.76
N LEU A 139 -9.84 -7.58 19.82
CA LEU A 139 -9.53 -9.01 19.73
C LEU A 139 -8.29 -9.42 20.53
N ASN A 140 -7.62 -8.50 21.23
CA ASN A 140 -6.35 -8.73 21.92
C ASN A 140 -5.30 -9.38 21.00
N LEU A 141 -5.15 -8.82 19.80
CA LEU A 141 -4.22 -9.29 18.75
C LEU A 141 -3.03 -8.35 18.58
N GLU A 142 -2.76 -7.49 19.55
CA GLU A 142 -1.58 -6.62 19.59
C GLU A 142 -0.30 -7.46 19.43
N GLY A 143 0.69 -6.94 18.69
CA GLY A 143 1.97 -7.63 18.55
C GLY A 143 2.73 -7.58 19.87
N GLU A 144 3.60 -8.57 20.11
CA GLU A 144 4.63 -8.46 21.14
C GLU A 144 5.69 -7.42 20.75
#